data_AF-A0A6G1B8C3-F1
#
_entry.id   AF-A0A6G1B8C3-F1
#
_cell.length_a   1.000
_cell.length_b   1.000
_cell.length_c   1.000
_cell.angle_alpha   90.00
_cell.angle_beta   90.00
_cell.angle_gamma   90.00
#
_symmetry.space_group_name_H-M   'P 1'
#
loop_
_entity.id
_entity.type
_entity.pdbx_description
1 polymer ?
#
loop_
_entity_poly.entity_id
_entity_poly.type
_entity_poly.pdbx_seq_one_letter_code
_entity_poly.pdbx_strand_id
1 'polypeptide(L)'
;DWFRQTLSKRPKRMLESSESPSSDVSPPSSQEDTRHLGLSSASSPTPPPTHVGASSSSSSGSGGRWSKDYDVCVCHSEEDLAVAQELVSYLEGSASSLRCFLQLRDATPGGAIVSELCQALSSSHCRVLLITPGFLRDPWCRYQMLQALTEAPGAEGRTIPLMSGLTRAAYPAELRFMYFVDGRGPDGGFRQVKEAVMRCKLLG
;
A
#
# COMPACT_ATOMS: atom_id res chain seq x y z
N ASP A 1 2.77 5.54 -15.26
CA ASP A 1 3.71 5.21 -14.16
C ASP A 1 4.89 4.35 -14.57
N TRP A 2 6.10 4.88 -14.45
CA TRP A 2 7.35 4.16 -14.73
C TRP A 2 7.49 2.87 -13.91
N PHE A 3 6.99 2.86 -12.66
CA PHE A 3 7.08 1.71 -11.75
C PHE A 3 6.23 0.52 -12.22
N ARG A 4 5.06 0.78 -12.81
CA ARG A 4 4.25 -0.28 -13.43
C ARG A 4 4.92 -0.83 -14.69
N GLN A 5 5.61 0.03 -15.45
CA GLN A 5 6.40 -0.40 -16.61
C GLN A 5 7.60 -1.26 -16.21
N THR A 6 8.22 -1.03 -15.05
CA THR A 6 9.30 -1.87 -14.55
C THR A 6 8.79 -3.21 -14.01
N LEU A 7 7.65 -3.24 -13.31
CA LEU A 7 7.05 -4.50 -12.84
C LEU A 7 6.44 -5.36 -13.95
N SER A 8 5.98 -4.75 -15.05
CA SER A 8 5.38 -5.48 -16.18
C SER A 8 6.42 -6.17 -17.08
N LYS A 9 7.70 -5.82 -16.94
CA LYS A 9 8.79 -6.47 -17.69
C LYS A 9 9.09 -7.83 -17.07
N ARG A 10 8.45 -8.89 -17.60
CA ARG A 10 8.87 -10.27 -17.32
C ARG A 10 10.34 -10.46 -17.76
N PRO A 11 11.17 -11.19 -16.98
CA PRO A 11 12.47 -11.63 -17.48
C PRO A 11 12.24 -12.55 -18.68
N LYS A 12 12.86 -12.24 -19.81
CA LYS A 12 12.94 -13.15 -20.95
C LYS A 12 13.73 -14.38 -20.47
N ARG A 13 13.09 -15.54 -20.33
CA ARG A 13 13.81 -16.81 -20.12
C ARG A 13 14.77 -16.98 -21.30
N MET A 14 16.07 -16.85 -21.06
CA MET A 14 17.08 -17.46 -21.91
C MET A 14 17.10 -18.94 -21.54
N LEU A 15 16.69 -19.79 -22.47
CA LEU A 15 16.94 -21.24 -22.45
C LEU A 15 17.83 -21.57 -23.66
N GLU A 16 18.61 -22.63 -23.47
CA GLU A 16 19.69 -23.21 -24.30
C GLU A 16 21.02 -22.43 -24.35
N SER A 17 22.22 -22.99 -24.20
CA SER A 17 22.80 -24.27 -23.72
C SER A 17 24.25 -24.28 -24.25
N SER A 18 25.24 -24.74 -23.48
CA SER A 18 26.18 -25.83 -23.85
C SER A 18 27.45 -25.83 -22.97
N GLU A 19 27.97 -27.04 -22.80
CA GLU A 19 28.94 -27.56 -21.82
C GLU A 19 30.41 -27.06 -21.89
N SER A 20 31.10 -27.30 -20.76
CA SER A 20 32.51 -27.07 -20.33
C SER A 20 33.60 -27.83 -21.16
N PRO A 21 34.95 -27.77 -20.93
CA PRO A 21 35.64 -27.94 -19.61
C PRO A 21 37.03 -27.27 -19.35
N SER A 22 37.45 -27.31 -18.05
CA SER A 22 38.82 -27.37 -17.45
C SER A 22 39.81 -26.20 -17.72
N SER A 23 40.63 -25.68 -16.79
CA SER A 23 41.50 -26.34 -15.78
C SER A 23 41.99 -25.37 -14.68
N ASP A 24 42.46 -25.99 -13.60
CA ASP A 24 43.13 -25.54 -12.38
C ASP A 24 44.26 -24.50 -12.49
N VAL A 25 44.50 -23.80 -11.35
CA VAL A 25 45.78 -23.37 -10.72
C VAL A 25 45.68 -21.97 -10.06
N SER A 26 45.99 -21.93 -8.76
CA SER A 26 46.37 -20.75 -7.93
C SER A 26 47.77 -20.99 -7.35
N PRO A 27 48.42 -20.07 -6.60
CA PRO A 27 48.68 -18.63 -6.79
C PRO A 27 50.21 -18.34 -6.70
N PRO A 28 50.68 -17.08 -6.53
CA PRO A 28 51.45 -16.84 -5.31
C PRO A 28 51.23 -15.48 -4.60
N SER A 29 51.52 -15.55 -3.31
CA SER A 29 51.73 -14.51 -2.29
C SER A 29 52.76 -13.44 -2.69
N SER A 30 52.59 -12.19 -2.23
CA SER A 30 53.47 -11.54 -1.22
C SER A 30 53.23 -10.03 -1.03
N GLN A 31 53.20 -9.63 0.25
CA GLN A 31 53.61 -8.35 0.89
C GLN A 31 52.72 -7.12 0.68
N GLU A 32 52.00 -6.66 1.72
CA GLU A 32 52.45 -5.79 2.84
C GLU A 32 52.89 -4.39 2.38
N ASP A 33 52.05 -3.38 2.64
CA ASP A 33 52.54 -2.14 3.24
C ASP A 33 51.40 -1.34 3.89
N THR A 34 51.52 -1.20 5.21
CA THR A 34 50.76 -0.32 6.09
C THR A 34 50.98 1.15 5.75
N ARG A 35 49.91 1.93 5.57
CA ARG A 35 49.92 3.40 5.80
C ARG A 35 48.68 3.86 6.55
N HIS A 36 48.90 4.10 7.85
CA HIS A 36 48.07 4.92 8.73
C HIS A 36 48.22 6.41 8.38
N LEU A 37 47.11 7.08 8.04
CA LEU A 37 46.85 8.53 8.19
C LEU A 37 45.31 8.61 8.29
N GLY A 38 44.63 9.14 9.30
CA GLY A 38 44.84 10.34 10.09
C GLY A 38 43.47 11.02 10.14
N LEU A 39 42.89 11.14 11.33
CA LEU A 39 41.54 11.66 11.60
C LEU A 39 41.30 13.06 11.01
N SER A 40 40.07 13.34 10.55
CA SER A 40 39.40 14.63 10.78
C SER A 40 37.89 14.52 10.58
N SER A 41 37.20 14.64 11.70
CA SER A 41 35.78 14.93 11.89
C SER A 41 35.38 16.27 11.27
N ALA A 42 34.34 16.28 10.44
CA ALA A 42 33.65 17.49 9.99
C ALA A 42 32.16 17.36 10.30
N SER A 43 31.75 18.03 11.37
CA SER A 43 30.36 18.29 11.77
C SER A 43 29.74 19.34 10.84
N SER A 44 28.67 18.97 10.14
CA SER A 44 27.85 19.90 9.35
C SER A 44 26.56 20.24 10.10
N PRO A 45 26.21 21.52 10.30
CA PRO A 45 24.97 21.90 10.98
C PRO A 45 23.75 21.84 10.05
N THR A 46 22.71 21.14 10.51
CA THR A 46 21.37 21.04 9.92
C THR A 46 20.55 22.31 10.20
N PRO A 47 19.87 22.93 9.21
CA PRO A 47 18.91 24.01 9.47
C PRO A 47 17.56 23.43 9.95
N PRO A 48 16.86 24.08 10.91
CA PRO A 48 15.55 23.65 11.39
C PRO A 48 14.44 23.98 10.37
N PRO A 49 13.39 23.14 10.24
CA PRO A 49 12.22 23.48 9.44
C PRO A 49 11.35 24.53 10.17
N THR A 50 11.15 25.66 9.52
CA THR A 50 10.27 26.75 9.96
C THR A 50 8.81 26.35 9.75
N HIS A 51 8.18 25.76 10.76
CA HIS A 51 6.73 25.54 10.78
C HIS A 51 6.01 26.82 11.22
N VAL A 52 5.52 27.58 10.25
CA VAL A 52 4.44 28.57 10.46
C VAL A 52 3.12 27.88 10.14
N GLY A 53 2.40 27.50 11.18
CA GLY A 53 1.04 26.98 11.11
C GLY A 53 0.28 27.48 12.33
N ALA A 54 -0.62 28.44 12.11
CA ALA A 54 -1.33 29.18 13.12
C ALA A 54 -2.30 28.29 13.94
N SER A 55 -2.32 28.53 15.24
CA SER A 55 -3.32 28.00 16.16
C SER A 55 -4.63 28.79 16.06
N SER A 56 -5.73 28.10 15.76
CA SER A 56 -7.11 28.40 16.22
C SER A 56 -8.01 27.28 15.65
N SER A 57 -8.99 26.69 16.32
CA SER A 57 -9.66 26.95 17.58
C SER A 57 -10.32 25.65 18.05
N SER A 58 -10.41 25.49 19.37
CA SER A 58 -11.15 24.43 20.05
C SER A 58 -12.64 24.44 19.70
N SER A 59 -13.15 23.32 19.19
CA SER A 59 -14.57 22.97 19.31
C SER A 59 -14.68 21.63 20.02
N SER A 60 -15.22 21.68 21.23
CA SER A 60 -15.46 20.54 22.10
C SER A 60 -16.57 19.66 21.52
N GLY A 61 -16.24 18.43 21.14
CA GLY A 61 -17.21 17.42 20.72
C GLY A 61 -16.57 16.04 20.50
N SER A 62 -16.72 15.16 21.49
CA SER A 62 -16.38 13.71 21.46
C SER A 62 -14.90 13.35 21.25
N GLY A 63 -14.19 13.12 22.35
CA GLY A 63 -12.77 12.77 22.36
C GLY A 63 -12.40 11.51 21.58
N GLY A 64 -11.26 11.59 20.91
CA GLY A 64 -10.37 10.45 20.60
C GLY A 64 -10.69 9.58 19.38
N ARG A 65 -11.71 9.90 18.58
CA ARG A 65 -12.18 8.92 17.58
C ARG A 65 -11.30 8.75 16.34
N TRP A 66 -10.55 9.76 15.91
CA TRP A 66 -9.74 9.69 14.67
C TRP A 66 -8.42 10.47 14.80
N SER A 67 -7.39 9.85 15.35
CA SER A 67 -6.04 10.45 15.45
C SER A 67 -5.26 10.45 14.13
N LYS A 68 -5.67 9.62 13.17
CA LYS A 68 -4.98 9.49 11.88
C LYS A 68 -5.56 10.41 10.81
N ASP A 69 -4.80 10.64 9.74
CA ASP A 69 -5.15 11.55 8.64
C ASP A 69 -6.32 11.05 7.81
N TYR A 70 -6.44 9.73 7.65
CA TYR A 70 -7.49 9.08 6.87
C TYR A 70 -8.24 8.03 7.69
N ASP A 71 -9.51 7.86 7.37
CA ASP A 71 -10.33 6.80 7.94
C ASP A 71 -10.20 5.51 7.12
N VAL A 72 -10.14 5.63 5.80
CA VAL A 72 -10.12 4.49 4.87
C VAL A 72 -9.11 4.73 3.75
N CYS A 73 -8.18 3.80 3.53
CA CYS A 73 -7.39 3.73 2.30
C CYS A 73 -8.04 2.74 1.35
N VAL A 74 -8.30 3.13 0.10
CA VAL A 74 -8.89 2.24 -0.92
C VAL A 74 -7.82 1.87 -1.94
N CYS A 75 -7.44 0.58 -1.95
CA CYS A 75 -6.55 0.02 -2.95
C CYS A 75 -7.39 -0.55 -4.11
N HIS A 76 -7.07 -0.15 -5.33
CA HIS A 76 -7.79 -0.56 -6.53
C HIS A 76 -6.85 -0.63 -7.73
N SER A 77 -7.33 -1.25 -8.82
CA SER A 77 -6.66 -1.17 -10.12
C SER A 77 -7.09 0.09 -10.87
N GLU A 78 -6.27 0.57 -11.79
CA GLU A 78 -6.61 1.76 -12.58
C GLU A 78 -7.87 1.55 -13.43
N GLU A 79 -8.09 0.31 -13.91
CA GLU A 79 -9.30 -0.08 -14.63
C GLU A 79 -10.58 0.10 -13.78
N ASP A 80 -10.44 0.01 -12.45
CA ASP A 80 -11.56 0.08 -11.50
C ASP A 80 -11.72 1.47 -10.85
N LEU A 81 -11.04 2.50 -11.36
CA LEU A 81 -11.06 3.84 -10.76
C LEU A 81 -12.48 4.39 -10.60
N ALA A 82 -13.35 4.21 -11.61
CA ALA A 82 -14.74 4.68 -11.55
C ALA A 82 -15.51 4.04 -10.38
N VAL A 83 -15.40 2.72 -10.22
CA VAL A 83 -16.05 1.98 -9.13
C VAL A 83 -15.46 2.37 -7.77
N ALA A 84 -14.15 2.58 -7.70
CA ALA A 84 -13.49 3.04 -6.48
C ALA A 84 -13.94 4.45 -6.07
N GLN A 85 -14.12 5.36 -7.04
CA GLN A 85 -14.64 6.71 -6.80
C GLN A 85 -16.10 6.69 -6.33
N GLU A 86 -16.94 5.82 -6.90
CA GLU A 86 -18.32 5.63 -6.44
C GLU A 86 -18.36 5.12 -4.99
N LEU A 87 -17.55 4.11 -4.67
CA LEU A 87 -17.43 3.60 -3.31
C LEU A 87 -17.00 4.70 -2.34
N VAL A 88 -15.97 5.48 -2.69
CA VAL A 88 -15.49 6.58 -1.85
C VAL A 88 -16.54 7.66 -1.68
N SER A 89 -17.23 8.05 -2.76
CA SER A 89 -18.33 9.02 -2.69
C SER A 89 -19.45 8.55 -1.77
N TYR A 90 -19.77 7.25 -1.78
CA TYR A 90 -20.75 6.64 -0.88
C TYR A 90 -20.29 6.64 0.60
N LEU A 91 -19.00 6.40 0.84
CA LEU A 91 -18.41 6.42 2.19
C LEU A 91 -18.30 7.84 2.75
N GLU A 92 -17.79 8.78 1.96
CA GLU A 92 -17.61 10.20 2.32
C GLU A 92 -18.96 10.91 2.48
N GLY A 93 -19.95 10.62 1.63
CA GLY A 93 -21.31 11.18 1.69
C GLY A 93 -22.21 10.60 2.80
N SER A 94 -21.69 9.68 3.62
CA SER A 94 -22.45 9.08 4.72
C SER A 94 -22.53 9.99 5.95
N ALA A 95 -23.52 9.77 6.81
CA ALA A 95 -23.69 10.53 8.07
C ALA A 95 -22.48 10.50 9.03
N SER A 96 -21.54 9.58 8.80
CA SER A 96 -20.28 9.45 9.55
C SER A 96 -19.11 10.29 8.98
N SER A 97 -19.29 10.99 7.86
CA SER A 97 -18.30 11.84 7.18
C SER A 97 -16.90 11.25 7.15
N LEU A 98 -16.77 10.05 6.58
CA LEU A 98 -15.50 9.32 6.50
C LEU A 98 -14.51 10.08 5.61
N ARG A 99 -13.22 10.09 5.97
CA ARG A 99 -12.15 10.62 5.09
C ARG A 99 -11.48 9.46 4.35
N CYS A 100 -11.60 9.40 3.03
CA CYS A 100 -11.00 8.32 2.24
C CYS A 100 -9.75 8.79 1.51
N PHE A 101 -8.78 7.88 1.36
CA PHE A 101 -7.62 8.04 0.50
C PHE A 101 -7.75 7.16 -0.75
N LEU A 102 -7.58 7.76 -1.92
CA LEU A 102 -7.45 7.10 -3.22
C LEU A 102 -6.14 7.51 -3.86
N GLN A 103 -5.27 6.54 -4.14
CA GLN A 103 -3.92 6.83 -4.65
C GLN A 103 -3.93 7.68 -5.93
N LEU A 104 -4.84 7.43 -6.89
CA LEU A 104 -4.90 8.20 -8.13
C LEU A 104 -5.49 9.61 -7.98
N ARG A 105 -6.09 9.93 -6.82
CA ARG A 105 -6.70 11.23 -6.51
C ARG A 105 -5.83 12.05 -5.56
N ASP A 106 -5.37 11.42 -4.50
CA ASP A 106 -4.85 12.07 -3.30
C ASP A 106 -3.31 11.99 -3.19
N ALA A 107 -2.64 11.12 -3.97
CA ALA A 107 -1.19 11.04 -3.95
C ALA A 107 -0.58 12.31 -4.55
N THR A 108 0.48 12.81 -3.91
CA THR A 108 1.14 14.05 -4.32
C THR A 108 1.78 13.89 -5.72
N PRO A 109 1.47 14.76 -6.71
CA PRO A 109 2.12 14.72 -8.02
C PRO A 109 3.64 14.84 -7.90
N GLY A 110 4.38 13.93 -8.55
CA GLY A 110 5.83 13.85 -8.44
C GLY A 110 6.34 13.13 -7.17
N GLY A 111 5.45 12.73 -6.26
CA GLY A 111 5.77 11.93 -5.08
C GLY A 111 6.14 10.48 -5.40
N ALA A 112 6.82 9.84 -4.45
CA ALA A 112 7.19 8.43 -4.56
C ALA A 112 5.97 7.54 -4.27
N ILE A 113 5.38 6.97 -5.32
CA ILE A 113 4.15 6.19 -5.28
C ILE A 113 4.15 5.11 -4.17
N VAL A 114 5.28 4.43 -3.96
CA VAL A 114 5.43 3.41 -2.92
C VAL A 114 5.37 4.01 -1.52
N SER A 115 6.10 5.10 -1.29
CA SER A 115 6.13 5.77 0.01
C SER A 115 4.77 6.37 0.36
N GLU A 116 4.10 7.01 -0.61
CA GLU A 116 2.76 7.57 -0.44
C GLU A 116 1.76 6.48 -0.07
N LEU A 117 1.80 5.32 -0.75
CA LEU A 117 0.95 4.19 -0.39
C LEU A 117 1.24 3.68 1.03
N CYS A 118 2.50 3.44 1.38
CA CYS A 118 2.86 2.97 2.72
C CYS A 118 2.42 3.96 3.81
N GLN A 119 2.57 5.25 3.54
CA GLN A 119 2.09 6.31 4.42
C GLN A 119 0.57 6.26 4.53
N ALA A 120 -0.16 6.22 3.41
CA ALA A 120 -1.62 6.16 3.41
C ALA A 120 -2.17 4.93 4.13
N LEU A 121 -1.52 3.77 3.96
CA LEU A 121 -1.86 2.56 4.70
C LEU A 121 -1.65 2.82 6.20
N SER A 122 -0.45 3.18 6.65
CA SER A 122 -0.16 3.38 8.08
C SER A 122 -1.01 4.50 8.72
N SER A 123 -1.31 5.56 7.97
CA SER A 123 -2.16 6.70 8.37
C SER A 123 -3.66 6.49 8.13
N SER A 124 -4.09 5.28 7.74
CA SER A 124 -5.50 4.91 7.68
C SER A 124 -5.91 3.98 8.81
N HIS A 125 -7.13 4.16 9.32
CA HIS A 125 -7.75 3.25 10.29
C HIS A 125 -8.18 1.93 9.64
N CYS A 126 -8.74 2.00 8.43
CA CYS A 126 -9.20 0.86 7.65
C CYS A 126 -8.62 0.88 6.23
N ARG A 127 -8.65 -0.27 5.58
CA ARG A 127 -8.12 -0.51 4.23
C ARG A 127 -9.17 -1.30 3.48
N VAL A 128 -9.60 -0.81 2.34
CA VAL A 128 -10.49 -1.56 1.45
C VAL A 128 -9.67 -2.00 0.25
N LEU A 129 -9.70 -3.30 -0.03
CA LEU A 129 -9.08 -3.86 -1.22
C LEU A 129 -10.19 -4.14 -2.23
N LEU A 130 -10.32 -3.34 -3.29
CA LEU A 130 -11.27 -3.59 -4.38
C LEU A 130 -10.64 -4.59 -5.36
N ILE A 131 -10.99 -5.86 -5.22
CA ILE A 131 -10.38 -6.96 -5.95
C ILE A 131 -11.28 -7.38 -7.11
N THR A 132 -10.81 -7.11 -8.31
CA THR A 132 -11.44 -7.42 -9.59
C THR A 132 -10.48 -8.24 -10.46
N PRO A 133 -10.92 -8.75 -11.62
CA PRO A 133 -9.99 -9.35 -12.59
C PRO A 133 -8.85 -8.40 -13.01
N GLY A 134 -9.10 -7.08 -13.08
CA GLY A 134 -8.07 -6.07 -13.35
C GLY A 134 -7.03 -6.00 -12.24
N PHE A 135 -7.51 -5.94 -10.99
CA PHE A 135 -6.65 -5.93 -9.80
C PHE A 135 -5.69 -7.12 -9.73
N LEU A 136 -6.15 -8.33 -10.08
CA LEU A 136 -5.32 -9.53 -10.01
C LEU A 136 -4.25 -9.60 -11.11
N ARG A 137 -4.44 -8.87 -12.22
CA ARG A 137 -3.50 -8.83 -13.35
C ARG A 137 -2.41 -7.79 -13.16
N ASP A 138 -2.64 -6.78 -12.31
CA ASP A 138 -1.69 -5.70 -12.06
C ASP A 138 -0.71 -6.05 -10.92
N PRO A 139 0.60 -6.17 -11.20
CA PRO A 139 1.61 -6.38 -10.16
C PRO A 139 1.61 -5.30 -9.07
N TRP A 140 1.27 -4.05 -9.43
CA TRP A 140 1.16 -2.96 -8.46
C TRP A 140 0.03 -3.19 -7.47
N CYS A 141 -1.14 -3.65 -7.92
CA CYS A 141 -2.25 -4.01 -7.06
C CYS A 141 -1.91 -5.19 -6.15
N ARG A 142 -1.17 -6.18 -6.66
CA ARG A 142 -0.67 -7.28 -5.83
C ARG A 142 0.27 -6.76 -4.73
N TYR A 143 1.17 -5.83 -5.06
CA TYR A 143 2.03 -5.18 -4.08
C TYR A 143 1.21 -4.42 -3.03
N GLN A 144 0.22 -3.61 -3.45
CA GLN A 144 -0.69 -2.90 -2.55
C GLN A 144 -1.38 -3.85 -1.57
N MET A 145 -1.92 -4.97 -2.06
CA MET A 145 -2.56 -5.99 -1.23
C MET A 145 -1.59 -6.57 -0.20
N LEU A 146 -0.41 -7.03 -0.63
CA LEU A 146 0.56 -7.65 0.27
C LEU A 146 1.08 -6.65 1.31
N GLN A 147 1.26 -5.39 0.93
CA GLN A 147 1.65 -4.33 1.85
C GLN A 147 0.55 -4.05 2.88
N ALA A 148 -0.72 -3.98 2.45
CA ALA A 148 -1.86 -3.82 3.37
C ALA A 148 -1.97 -4.98 4.37
N LEU A 149 -1.67 -6.22 3.93
CA LEU A 149 -1.65 -7.40 4.80
C LEU A 149 -0.47 -7.40 5.78
N THR A 150 0.70 -6.93 5.35
CA THR A 150 1.89 -6.82 6.20
C THR A 150 1.66 -5.79 7.32
N GLU A 151 1.00 -4.70 7.01
CA GLU A 151 0.70 -3.62 7.96
C GLU A 151 -0.33 -4.04 9.04
N ALA A 152 -1.19 -5.03 8.75
CA ALA A 152 -2.21 -5.51 9.67
C ALA A 152 -2.43 -7.05 9.55
N PRO A 153 -1.48 -7.87 10.04
CA PRO A 153 -1.42 -9.30 9.73
C PRO A 153 -2.49 -10.19 10.38
N GLY A 154 -3.41 -9.66 11.19
CA GLY A 154 -4.46 -10.42 11.87
C GLY A 154 -5.89 -10.09 11.46
N ALA A 155 -6.09 -9.18 10.50
CA ALA A 155 -7.40 -8.64 10.16
C ALA A 155 -8.20 -8.22 11.42
N GLU A 156 -7.63 -7.37 12.30
CA GLU A 156 -8.33 -6.70 13.42
C GLU A 156 -9.47 -5.78 12.92
N GLY A 157 -10.32 -6.28 12.02
CA GLY A 157 -11.24 -5.53 11.17
C GLY A 157 -10.54 -4.72 10.06
N ARG A 158 -9.32 -4.25 10.25
CA ARG A 158 -8.76 -3.12 9.46
C ARG A 158 -8.57 -3.35 7.97
N THR A 159 -8.58 -4.59 7.48
CA THR A 159 -8.48 -4.90 6.03
C THR A 159 -9.78 -5.56 5.57
N ILE A 160 -10.44 -4.93 4.60
CA ILE A 160 -11.76 -5.33 4.09
C ILE A 160 -11.63 -5.62 2.60
N PRO A 161 -11.49 -6.89 2.20
CA PRO A 161 -11.53 -7.27 0.79
C PRO A 161 -12.95 -7.16 0.24
N LEU A 162 -13.12 -6.41 -0.85
CA LEU A 162 -14.34 -6.36 -1.66
C LEU A 162 -14.06 -7.11 -2.97
N MET A 163 -14.68 -8.27 -3.13
CA MET A 163 -14.49 -9.14 -4.29
C MET A 163 -15.58 -8.84 -5.33
N SER A 164 -15.23 -8.33 -6.51
CA SER A 164 -16.21 -8.02 -7.56
C SER A 164 -15.85 -8.70 -8.88
N GLY A 165 -16.83 -9.33 -9.53
CA GLY A 165 -16.65 -9.98 -10.83
C GLY A 165 -15.71 -11.19 -10.84
N LEU A 166 -15.43 -11.78 -9.67
CA LEU A 166 -14.51 -12.90 -9.52
C LEU A 166 -15.23 -14.24 -9.31
N THR A 167 -14.60 -15.32 -9.79
CA THR A 167 -14.94 -16.69 -9.39
C THR A 167 -14.18 -17.05 -8.12
N ARG A 168 -14.71 -17.97 -7.32
CA ARG A 168 -14.08 -18.40 -6.06
C ARG A 168 -12.65 -18.95 -6.26
N ALA A 169 -12.36 -19.54 -7.41
CA ALA A 169 -11.04 -20.07 -7.74
C ALA A 169 -9.99 -18.97 -8.00
N ALA A 170 -10.43 -17.77 -8.40
CA ALA A 170 -9.54 -16.62 -8.64
C ALA A 170 -9.18 -15.85 -7.37
N TYR A 171 -9.71 -16.24 -6.21
CA TYR A 171 -9.49 -15.50 -4.97
C TYR A 171 -8.04 -15.65 -4.50
N PRO A 172 -7.35 -14.55 -4.16
CA PRO A 172 -5.99 -14.62 -3.63
C PRO A 172 -5.91 -15.54 -2.42
N ALA A 173 -4.97 -16.49 -2.44
CA ALA A 173 -4.78 -17.43 -1.34
C ALA A 173 -4.48 -16.69 -0.03
N GLU A 174 -3.78 -15.56 -0.14
CA GLU A 174 -3.40 -14.65 0.92
C GLU A 174 -4.60 -14.02 1.65
N LEU A 175 -5.82 -14.06 1.08
CA LEU A 175 -7.02 -13.49 1.69
C LEU A 175 -8.02 -14.56 2.15
N ARG A 176 -7.77 -15.84 1.88
CA ARG A 176 -8.72 -16.93 2.19
C ARG A 176 -8.95 -17.14 3.67
N PHE A 177 -8.06 -16.62 4.52
CA PHE A 177 -8.17 -16.73 5.97
C PHE A 177 -9.11 -15.69 6.60
N MET A 178 -9.50 -14.65 5.84
CA MET A 178 -10.31 -13.54 6.36
C MET A 178 -11.68 -13.43 5.66
N TYR A 179 -12.60 -12.75 6.34
CA TYR A 179 -13.90 -12.40 5.78
C TYR A 179 -13.72 -11.43 4.60
N PHE A 180 -14.55 -11.57 3.57
CA PHE A 180 -14.62 -10.67 2.43
C PHE A 180 -16.06 -10.26 2.14
N VAL A 181 -16.23 -9.11 1.52
CA VAL A 181 -17.50 -8.64 0.98
C VAL A 181 -17.64 -9.13 -0.45
N ASP A 182 -18.78 -9.75 -0.76
CA ASP A 182 -19.13 -10.13 -2.14
C ASP A 182 -19.81 -8.95 -2.84
N GLY A 183 -19.20 -8.47 -3.92
CA GLY A 183 -19.68 -7.37 -4.75
C GLY A 183 -20.83 -7.75 -5.68
N ARG A 184 -21.29 -9.00 -5.68
CA ARG A 184 -22.48 -9.44 -6.45
C ARG A 184 -23.81 -8.97 -5.88
N GLY A 185 -23.82 -8.30 -4.73
CA GLY A 185 -25.02 -7.76 -4.10
C GLY A 185 -25.65 -6.59 -4.87
N PRO A 186 -26.89 -6.19 -4.51
CA PRO A 186 -27.65 -5.15 -5.23
C PRO A 186 -26.97 -3.77 -5.24
N ASP A 187 -26.13 -3.48 -4.24
CA ASP A 187 -25.40 -2.20 -4.10
C ASP A 187 -23.89 -2.37 -4.41
N GLY A 188 -23.49 -3.43 -5.14
CA GLY A 188 -22.07 -3.71 -5.44
C GLY A 188 -21.21 -4.05 -4.20
N GLY A 189 -21.83 -4.31 -3.05
CA GLY A 189 -21.15 -4.54 -1.77
C GLY A 189 -20.88 -3.28 -0.94
N PHE A 190 -21.23 -2.09 -1.43
CA PHE A 190 -20.81 -0.81 -0.79
C PHE A 190 -21.38 -0.64 0.62
N ARG A 191 -22.64 -1.05 0.83
CA ARG A 191 -23.27 -1.05 2.16
C ARG A 191 -22.52 -1.94 3.14
N GLN A 192 -22.19 -3.17 2.74
CA GLN A 192 -21.45 -4.10 3.57
C GLN A 192 -20.03 -3.58 3.87
N VAL A 193 -19.35 -2.96 2.90
CA VAL A 193 -18.06 -2.30 3.13
C VAL A 193 -18.19 -1.19 4.17
N LYS A 194 -19.19 -0.32 4.04
CA LYS A 194 -19.44 0.75 5.02
C LYS A 194 -19.69 0.19 6.41
N GLU A 195 -20.54 -0.83 6.54
CA GLU A 195 -20.78 -1.49 7.83
C GLU A 195 -19.50 -2.09 8.41
N ALA A 196 -18.67 -2.74 7.58
CA ALA A 196 -17.39 -3.27 8.00
C ALA A 196 -16.46 -2.16 8.50
N VAL A 197 -16.31 -1.06 7.75
CA VAL A 197 -15.52 0.11 8.16
C VAL A 197 -16.01 0.65 9.51
N MET A 198 -17.33 0.75 9.71
CA MET A 198 -17.89 1.23 10.97
C MET A 198 -17.67 0.26 12.14
N ARG A 199 -17.68 -1.07 11.90
CA ARG A 199 -17.32 -2.06 12.92
C ARG A 199 -15.84 -1.99 13.29
N CYS A 200 -14.97 -1.77 12.31
CA CYS A 200 -13.54 -1.56 12.56
C CYS A 200 -13.31 -0.33 13.45
N LYS A 201 -14.09 0.75 13.25
CA LYS A 201 -14.07 1.93 14.12
C LYS A 201 -14.50 1.66 15.57
N LEU A 202 -15.20 0.56 15.87
CA LEU A 202 -15.62 0.22 17.23
C LEU A 202 -14.63 -0.71 17.95
N LEU A 203 -13.70 -1.31 17.22
CA LEU A 203 -12.74 -2.30 17.73
C LEU A 203 -11.34 -1.72 17.99
N GLY A 204 -11.08 -0.47 17.59
CA GLY A 204 -9.83 0.26 17.87
C GLY A 204 -10.07 1.43 18.81
#